data_AF-A0A8C6WD06-F1
#
_entry.id   AF-A0A8C6WD06-F1
#
_cell.length_a   1.000
_cell.length_b   1.000
_cell.length_c   1.000
_cell.angle_alpha   90.00
_cell.angle_beta   90.00
_cell.angle_gamma   90.00
#
_symmetry.space_group_name_H-M   'P 1'
#
loop_
_entity.id
_entity.type
_entity.pdbx_description
1 polymer ?
#
loop_
_entity_poly.entity_id
_entity_poly.type
_entity_poly.pdbx_seq_one_letter_code
_entity_poly.pdbx_strand_id
1 'polypeptide(L)'
;MSSFWYMKCCRRASSKALVTYFKENKVEIASAITKPFPFLMSLRDRGFISEQKYKLFQERCENLVPVNRVMYDVLSDLEKMFGQPLLRVMFSPTNLK
;
A
#
# COMPACT_ATOMS: atom_id res chain seq x y z
N MET A 1 11.42 -17.54 1.40
CA MET A 1 10.53 -17.82 2.56
C MET A 1 9.65 -16.61 2.97
N SER A 2 9.34 -15.64 2.10
CA SER A 2 8.55 -14.45 2.49
C SER A 2 7.13 -14.38 1.91
N SER A 3 6.75 -15.24 0.96
CA SER A 3 5.47 -15.11 0.24
C SER A 3 4.28 -15.79 0.94
N PHE A 4 4.52 -16.60 1.98
CA PHE A 4 3.47 -17.45 2.57
C PHE A 4 2.59 -16.74 3.60
N TRP A 5 3.04 -15.60 4.16
CA TRP A 5 2.25 -14.82 5.11
C TRP A 5 1.22 -13.89 4.44
N TYR A 6 1.54 -13.37 3.25
CA TYR A 6 0.68 -12.43 2.51
C TYR A 6 -0.68 -13.02 2.11
N MET A 7 -0.77 -14.34 1.87
CA MET A 7 -1.99 -14.98 1.35
C MET A 7 -2.87 -15.68 2.39
N LYS A 8 -2.39 -15.95 3.62
CA LYS A 8 -3.23 -16.63 4.63
C LYS A 8 -4.20 -15.71 5.39
N CYS A 9 -3.97 -14.39 5.41
CA CYS A 9 -4.92 -13.46 6.04
C CYS A 9 -6.19 -13.23 5.20
N CYS A 10 -6.13 -13.40 3.88
CA CYS A 10 -7.17 -12.86 3.00
C CYS A 10 -8.47 -13.68 2.92
N ARG A 11 -8.50 -14.93 3.41
CA ARG A 11 -9.69 -15.78 3.24
C ARG A 11 -10.77 -15.61 4.32
N ARG A 12 -10.48 -15.00 5.47
CA ARG A 12 -11.45 -14.83 6.60
C ARG A 12 -11.12 -13.71 7.61
N ALA A 13 -10.26 -12.74 7.29
CA ALA A 13 -9.97 -11.66 8.23
C ALA A 13 -11.12 -10.64 8.27
N SER A 14 -11.66 -10.37 9.47
CA SER A 14 -12.54 -9.22 9.71
C SER A 14 -11.80 -7.94 9.32
N SER A 15 -12.48 -6.98 8.68
CA SER A 15 -11.86 -5.73 8.22
C SER A 15 -11.05 -5.02 9.32
N LYS A 16 -11.43 -5.20 10.60
CA LYS A 16 -10.72 -4.66 11.76
C LYS A 16 -9.32 -5.27 11.93
N ALA A 17 -9.18 -6.58 11.73
CA ALA A 17 -7.89 -7.27 11.82
C ALA A 17 -6.95 -6.85 10.67
N LEU A 18 -7.49 -6.58 9.48
CA LEU A 18 -6.71 -6.05 8.35
C LEU A 18 -6.21 -4.62 8.62
N VAL A 19 -7.04 -3.77 9.23
CA VAL A 19 -6.62 -2.42 9.66
C VAL A 19 -5.48 -2.54 10.68
N THR A 20 -5.64 -3.37 11.72
CA THR A 20 -4.63 -3.56 12.75
C THR A 20 -3.32 -4.08 12.15
N TYR A 21 -3.39 -5.11 11.31
CA TYR A 21 -2.22 -5.65 10.62
C TYR A 21 -1.53 -4.59 9.75
N PHE A 22 -2.30 -3.83 8.96
CA PHE A 22 -1.75 -2.74 8.15
C PHE A 22 -0.99 -1.75 9.01
N LYS A 23 -1.56 -1.32 10.15
CA LYS A 23 -0.94 -0.36 11.07
C LYS A 23 0.35 -0.89 11.69
N GLU A 24 0.35 -2.14 12.12
CA GLU A 24 1.50 -2.79 12.79
C GLU A 24 2.65 -3.11 11.83
N ASN A 25 2.36 -3.36 10.55
CA ASN A 25 3.34 -3.91 9.59
C ASN A 25 3.67 -2.94 8.43
N LYS A 26 3.40 -1.63 8.55
CA LYS A 26 3.65 -0.65 7.46
C LYS A 26 5.08 -0.69 6.91
N VAL A 27 6.08 -0.90 7.76
CA VAL A 27 7.50 -0.96 7.35
C VAL A 27 7.76 -2.18 6.47
N GLU A 28 7.23 -3.35 6.86
CA GLU A 28 7.34 -4.58 6.07
C GLU A 28 6.55 -4.51 4.77
N ILE A 29 5.38 -3.88 4.79
CA ILE A 29 4.58 -3.65 3.59
C ILE A 29 5.33 -2.72 2.62
N ALA A 30 5.91 -1.62 3.12
CA ALA A 30 6.69 -0.69 2.31
C ALA A 30 7.92 -1.33 1.67
N SER A 31 8.61 -2.21 2.39
CA SER A 31 9.77 -2.93 1.87
C SER A 31 9.41 -4.06 0.89
N ALA A 32 8.21 -4.64 1.02
CA ALA A 32 7.69 -5.64 0.09
C ALA A 32 7.25 -5.04 -1.27
N ILE A 33 6.97 -3.73 -1.35
CA ILE A 33 6.63 -3.05 -2.60
C ILE A 33 7.90 -2.88 -3.45
N THR A 34 8.17 -3.88 -4.28
CA THR A 34 9.32 -3.89 -5.21
C THR A 34 9.09 -3.06 -6.47
N LYS A 35 7.84 -2.72 -6.78
CA LYS A 35 7.44 -1.98 -8.00
C LYS A 35 6.62 -0.74 -7.62
N PRO A 36 7.27 0.38 -7.29
CA PRO A 36 6.60 1.59 -6.80
C PRO A 36 5.70 2.23 -7.86
N PHE A 37 6.11 2.23 -9.13
CA PHE A 37 5.34 2.86 -10.21
C PHE A 37 3.98 2.17 -10.46
N PRO A 38 3.90 0.85 -10.72
CA PRO A 38 2.60 0.16 -10.85
C PRO A 38 1.72 0.30 -9.61
N PHE A 39 2.32 0.33 -8.41
CA PHE A 39 1.59 0.51 -7.16
C PHE A 39 0.93 1.89 -7.08
N LEU A 40 1.70 2.97 -7.27
CA LEU A 40 1.19 4.34 -7.25
C LEU A 40 0.13 4.58 -8.35
N MET A 41 0.37 4.04 -9.55
CA MET A 41 -0.59 4.12 -10.65
C MET A 41 -1.91 3.42 -10.28
N SER A 42 -1.86 2.25 -9.64
CA SER A 42 -3.07 1.54 -9.19
C SER A 42 -3.87 2.31 -8.12
N LEU A 43 -3.20 3.07 -7.25
CA LEU A 43 -3.85 3.88 -6.24
C LEU A 43 -4.59 5.06 -6.86
N ARG A 44 -3.97 5.68 -7.86
CA ARG A 44 -4.51 6.81 -8.62
C ARG A 44 -5.72 6.40 -9.45
N ASP A 45 -5.60 5.30 -10.21
CA ASP A 45 -6.68 4.80 -11.08
C ASP A 45 -7.93 4.41 -10.29
N ARG A 46 -7.77 4.06 -9.01
CA ARG A 46 -8.87 3.73 -8.08
C ARG A 46 -9.36 4.93 -7.25
N GLY A 47 -8.82 6.12 -7.50
CA GLY A 47 -9.22 7.37 -6.84
C GLY A 47 -8.74 7.53 -5.39
N PHE A 48 -7.77 6.73 -4.94
CA PHE A 48 -7.25 6.81 -3.56
C PHE A 48 -6.21 7.92 -3.38
N ILE A 49 -5.51 8.28 -4.46
CA ILE A 49 -4.64 9.44 -4.50
C ILE A 49 -5.02 10.30 -5.71
N SER A 50 -4.92 11.62 -5.58
CA SER A 50 -5.10 12.53 -6.70
C SER A 50 -3.90 12.49 -7.64
N GLU A 51 -4.08 12.93 -8.89
CA GLU A 51 -2.99 13.11 -9.86
C GLU A 51 -1.84 13.96 -9.30
N GLN A 52 -2.16 14.98 -8.50
CA GLN A 52 -1.16 15.83 -7.85
C GLN A 52 -0.30 15.04 -6.84
N LYS A 53 -0.92 14.20 -6.00
CA LYS A 53 -0.18 13.33 -5.07
C LYS A 53 0.64 12.28 -5.81
N TYR A 54 0.10 11.71 -6.88
CA TYR A 54 0.82 10.76 -7.73
C TYR A 54 2.13 11.37 -8.27
N LYS A 55 2.06 12.57 -8.86
CA LYS A 55 3.26 13.27 -9.37
C LYS A 55 4.28 13.56 -8.26
N LEU A 56 3.81 14.02 -7.10
CA LEU A 56 4.68 14.27 -5.94
C LEU A 56 5.43 13.00 -5.49
N PHE A 57 4.74 11.86 -5.41
CA PHE A 57 5.38 10.59 -5.03
C PHE A 57 6.33 10.07 -6.11
N GLN A 58 6.02 10.30 -7.38
CA GLN A 58 6.90 9.98 -8.49
C GLN A 58 8.19 10.82 -8.42
N GLU A 59 8.08 12.13 -8.29
CA GLU A 59 9.23 13.03 -8.13
C GLU A 59 10.09 12.65 -6.90
N ARG A 60 9.46 12.25 -5.79
CA ARG A 60 10.20 11.79 -4.60
C ARG A 60 10.96 10.48 -4.85
N CYS A 61 10.39 9.55 -5.61
CA CYS A 61 11.09 8.32 -6.00
C CYS A 61 12.28 8.62 -6.92
N GLU A 62 12.20 9.66 -7.74
CA GLU A 62 13.26 10.08 -8.67
C GLU A 62 14.38 10.87 -7.95
N ASN A 63 14.05 11.65 -6.92
CA ASN A 63 14.98 12.53 -6.20
C ASN A 63 15.83 11.84 -5.10
N LEU A 64 16.28 10.59 -5.32
CA LEU A 64 17.16 9.83 -4.40
C LEU A 64 16.59 9.57 -2.99
N VAL A 65 15.30 9.81 -2.76
CA VAL A 65 14.67 9.36 -1.51
C VAL A 65 14.55 7.84 -1.59
N PRO A 66 14.98 7.11 -0.55
CA PRO A 66 14.81 5.66 -0.50
C PRO A 66 13.35 5.29 -0.80
N VAL A 67 13.12 4.45 -1.81
CA VAL A 67 11.78 4.09 -2.29
C VAL A 67 10.90 3.57 -1.15
N ASN A 68 11.48 2.79 -0.24
CA ASN A 68 10.81 2.30 0.97
C ASN A 68 10.29 3.44 1.86
N ARG A 69 11.01 4.56 1.98
CA ARG A 69 10.58 5.74 2.74
C ARG A 69 9.41 6.44 2.05
N VAL A 70 9.48 6.59 0.71
CA VAL A 70 8.37 7.14 -0.07
C VAL A 70 7.13 6.25 0.04
N MET A 71 7.29 4.93 -0.04
CA MET A 71 6.19 3.98 0.11
C MET A 71 5.60 4.02 1.53
N TYR A 72 6.41 4.16 2.57
CA TYR A 72 5.92 4.32 3.94
C TYR A 72 5.08 5.59 4.11
N ASP A 73 5.50 6.71 3.50
CA ASP A 73 4.74 7.96 3.51
C ASP A 73 3.41 7.80 2.76
N VAL A 74 3.42 7.14 1.60
CA VAL A 74 2.21 6.81 0.83
C VAL A 74 1.25 5.97 1.68
N LEU A 75 1.74 4.90 2.33
CA LEU A 75 0.94 4.04 3.20
C LEU A 75 0.38 4.80 4.41
N SER A 76 1.14 5.75 4.96
CA SER A 76 0.70 6.60 6.07
C SER A 76 -0.34 7.63 5.63
N ASP A 77 -0.27 8.12 4.40
CA ASP A 77 -1.29 8.99 3.81
C ASP A 77 -2.57 8.24 3.49
N LEU A 78 -2.45 7.03 2.96
CA LEU A 78 -3.57 6.11 2.81
C LEU A 78 -4.18 5.77 4.17
N GLU A 79 -3.36 5.72 5.23
CA GLU A 79 -3.85 5.48 6.58
C GLU A 79 -4.87 6.50 7.06
N LYS A 80 -4.57 7.77 6.80
CA LYS A 80 -5.45 8.90 7.15
C LYS A 80 -6.72 8.93 6.31
N MET A 81 -6.68 8.34 5.12
CA MET A 81 -7.81 8.25 4.20
C MET A 81 -8.66 6.98 4.39
N PHE A 82 -8.29 6.08 5.32
CA PHE A 82 -9.00 4.80 5.47
C PHE A 82 -10.44 4.95 5.96
N GLY A 83 -11.35 4.46 5.13
CA GLY A 83 -12.49 3.65 5.58
C GLY A 83 -12.21 2.16 5.36
N GLN A 84 -12.96 1.27 6.03
CA GLN A 84 -12.91 -0.19 5.83
C GLN A 84 -12.90 -0.70 4.37
N PRO A 85 -13.53 -0.03 3.37
CA PRO A 85 -13.60 -0.55 2.00
C PRO A 85 -12.24 -0.60 1.28
N LEU A 86 -11.34 0.35 1.54
CA LEU A 86 -10.07 0.49 0.81
C LEU A 86 -9.09 -0.66 1.10
N LEU A 87 -9.04 -1.15 2.34
CA LEU A 87 -8.18 -2.30 2.70
C LEU A 87 -8.63 -3.59 2.00
N ARG A 88 -9.94 -3.82 1.83
CA ARG A 88 -10.42 -4.98 1.06
C ARG A 88 -9.93 -4.94 -0.39
N VAL A 89 -9.82 -3.74 -0.96
CA VAL A 89 -9.38 -3.54 -2.34
C VAL A 89 -7.86 -3.70 -2.45
N MET A 90 -7.08 -3.15 -1.52
CA MET A 90 -5.60 -3.28 -1.53
C MET A 90 -5.13 -4.70 -1.28
N PHE A 91 -5.75 -5.41 -0.33
CA PHE A 91 -5.42 -6.79 -0.01
C PHE A 91 -6.14 -7.80 -0.92
N SER A 92 -6.79 -7.36 -2.01
CA SER A 92 -7.39 -8.28 -2.96
C SER A 92 -6.31 -9.12 -3.67
N PRO A 93 -6.62 -10.39 -4.03
CA PRO A 93 -5.68 -11.28 -4.73
C PRO A 93 -5.11 -10.69 -6.03
N THR A 94 -5.79 -9.71 -6.62
CA THR A 94 -5.38 -9.04 -7.86
C THR A 94 -4.19 -8.09 -7.65
N ASN A 95 -4.00 -7.56 -6.43
CA ASN A 95 -2.96 -6.60 -6.10
C ASN A 95 -1.77 -7.23 -5.36
N LEU A 96 -1.95 -8.43 -4.79
CA LEU A 96 -0.92 -9.17 -4.06
C LEU A 96 -0.46 -10.37 -4.91
N LYS A 97 0.59 -10.17 -5.71
CA LYS A 97 1.34 -11.24 -6.38
C LYS A 97 2.60 -11.57 -5.60
#